data_AF-A0A0C3NGU1-F1
#
_entry.id   AF-A0A0C3NGU1-F1
#
_cell.length_a   1.000
_cell.length_b   1.000
_cell.length_c   1.000
_cell.angle_alpha   90.00
_cell.angle_beta   90.00
_cell.angle_gamma   90.00
#
_symmetry.space_group_name_H-M   'P 1'
#
loop_
_entity.id
_entity.type
_entity.pdbx_description
1 polymer ?
#
loop_
_entity_poly.entity_id
_entity_poly.type
_entity_poly.pdbx_seq_one_letter_code
_entity_poly.pdbx_strand_id
1 'polypeptide(L)'
;MVAGKRLSVRFTEPEQQGTFRPAFASRSSQSDADQSSWQQRAPSSSNPNGNDAPGTQKPPDVPPSPNQTRTNGATRDPRPEEADDAARLAKLAQEAAEREERIAQDALTSATREYSDARGAQASADAAVEEAERVLLAAKERQLQAVHRVIQGLEKKNKAAERERDAGRRRRAAVLDAQEKKARAEEVRRDTPSSPTAGPWGSGSRGTGEDSAREKGGEPEWRANARRRQASTKENMSPLEETFGNRGHWGWGFQQNGTDWRDNAWHRSKGKSEERSSNGHQQTSTNVDSEGSDEQRKAGQDGEESRREDEFREEEEENMREEVGRRTRLEESIKKMKLMREQEELDRHERQRKVEQEELLKRKEAERTAREAREKQAQEEKERLAQEAQRRKTYDEAVGRETFRCQIRDRTLWNILPTPSASLLWTDKLSISRFQGVSTEFDTIKFCDSQPVTSASIPWPVLQYPPLVKVEDIDWSAVEQFFAAAKRDLIATEYKAMVEKAHRRFHPDKWRSRGLLITVVDEELRKRLENAGNIVAQAITPLWLASKSR
;
A
#
# COMPACT_ATOMS: atom_id res chain seq x y z
N MET A 1 40.35 17.75 44.72
CA MET A 1 40.64 16.43 44.14
C MET A 1 39.33 15.75 43.79
N VAL A 2 38.91 15.79 42.53
CA VAL A 2 37.78 15.00 42.02
C VAL A 2 38.22 14.45 40.65
N ALA A 3 38.24 13.12 40.55
CA ALA A 3 38.80 12.39 39.43
C ALA A 3 37.86 12.43 38.21
N GLY A 4 38.36 12.97 37.09
CA GLY A 4 37.68 12.92 35.80
C GLY A 4 37.85 11.56 35.12
N LYS A 5 36.78 10.78 35.02
CA LYS A 5 36.73 9.57 34.19
C LYS A 5 36.34 9.97 32.76
N ARG A 6 37.31 9.91 31.84
CA ARG A 6 37.07 9.93 30.39
C ARG A 6 36.44 8.60 29.96
N LEU A 7 35.22 8.65 29.45
CA LEU A 7 34.60 7.55 28.72
C LEU A 7 35.17 7.53 27.29
N SER A 8 35.94 6.49 26.98
CA SER A 8 36.41 6.21 25.63
C SER A 8 35.38 5.31 24.94
N VAL A 9 34.59 5.86 24.02
CA VAL A 9 33.70 5.08 23.16
C VAL A 9 34.55 4.51 22.02
N ARG A 10 34.80 3.21 22.05
CA ARG A 10 35.39 2.47 20.91
C ARG A 10 34.25 2.11 19.96
N PHE A 11 34.29 2.67 18.76
CA PHE A 11 33.42 2.27 17.66
C PHE A 11 34.01 0.99 17.06
N THR A 12 33.36 -0.15 17.26
CA THR A 12 33.69 -1.40 16.55
C THR A 12 32.97 -1.41 15.22
N GLU A 13 33.77 -1.35 14.16
CA GLU A 13 33.39 -1.46 12.76
C GLU A 13 32.78 -2.85 12.47
N PRO A 14 31.63 -2.96 11.78
CA PRO A 14 31.08 -4.26 11.41
C PRO A 14 31.90 -4.87 10.27
N GLU A 15 32.51 -6.01 10.61
CA GLU A 15 33.24 -6.92 9.74
C GLU A 15 32.41 -7.29 8.50
N GLN A 16 32.86 -6.83 7.33
CA GLN A 16 32.28 -7.19 6.04
C GLN A 16 32.47 -8.68 5.79
N GLN A 17 31.39 -9.46 5.90
CA GLN A 17 31.40 -10.86 5.49
C GLN A 17 31.43 -10.97 3.96
N GLY A 18 32.41 -11.75 3.51
CA GLY A 18 32.85 -11.90 2.14
C GLY A 18 31.75 -12.28 1.15
N THR A 19 31.77 -11.56 0.02
CA THR A 19 31.16 -11.96 -1.23
C THR A 19 31.74 -13.29 -1.70
N PHE A 20 30.90 -14.33 -1.70
CA PHE A 20 31.17 -15.61 -2.31
C PHE A 20 31.24 -15.43 -3.84
N ARG A 21 32.42 -15.58 -4.43
CA ARG A 21 32.64 -15.65 -5.88
C ARG A 21 32.26 -17.05 -6.37
N PRO A 22 31.36 -17.23 -7.35
CA PRO A 22 31.33 -18.47 -8.12
C PRO A 22 32.46 -18.45 -9.16
N ALA A 23 33.33 -19.46 -9.10
CA ALA A 23 34.35 -19.71 -10.09
C ALA A 23 33.70 -20.06 -11.44
N PHE A 24 33.89 -19.18 -12.42
CA PHE A 24 33.70 -19.48 -13.83
C PHE A 24 34.78 -20.48 -14.25
N ALA A 25 34.40 -21.74 -14.44
CA ALA A 25 35.21 -22.71 -15.18
C ALA A 25 34.75 -22.70 -16.63
N SER A 26 35.49 -21.97 -17.45
CA SER A 26 35.44 -22.03 -18.90
C SER A 26 35.79 -23.44 -19.37
N ARG A 27 34.88 -24.09 -20.11
CA ARG A 27 35.23 -25.18 -21.01
C ARG A 27 34.59 -24.91 -22.36
N SER A 28 35.39 -24.32 -23.25
CA SER A 28 35.14 -24.32 -24.68
C SER A 28 35.45 -25.71 -25.23
N SER A 29 34.55 -26.32 -25.99
CA SER A 29 34.92 -27.13 -27.16
C SER A 29 33.71 -27.39 -28.06
N GLN A 30 33.87 -26.98 -29.32
CA GLN A 30 33.48 -27.73 -30.52
C GLN A 30 31.99 -27.85 -30.90
N SER A 31 31.67 -27.04 -31.90
CA SER A 31 30.92 -27.42 -33.10
C SER A 31 31.36 -28.79 -33.65
N ASP A 32 30.42 -29.64 -34.00
CA ASP A 32 30.10 -29.96 -35.40
C ASP A 32 29.10 -31.11 -35.51
N ALA A 33 28.19 -30.92 -36.46
CA ALA A 33 27.59 -31.88 -37.38
C ALA A 33 26.85 -33.14 -36.87
N ASP A 34 25.73 -33.37 -37.58
CA ASP A 34 25.19 -34.68 -37.96
C ASP A 34 24.64 -35.60 -36.85
N GLN A 35 23.31 -35.73 -36.81
CA GLN A 35 22.66 -36.92 -37.37
C GLN A 35 21.14 -36.91 -37.19
N SER A 36 20.46 -36.97 -38.34
CA SER A 36 19.21 -37.69 -38.56
C SER A 36 19.15 -39.01 -37.78
N SER A 37 17.99 -39.31 -37.18
CA SER A 37 17.43 -40.67 -37.00
C SER A 37 16.58 -40.75 -35.72
N TRP A 38 15.32 -40.30 -35.79
CA TRP A 38 14.29 -40.80 -34.88
C TRP A 38 13.80 -42.15 -35.42
N GLN A 39 14.59 -43.20 -35.17
CA GLN A 39 14.16 -44.58 -35.36
C GLN A 39 13.29 -45.03 -34.19
N GLN A 40 12.16 -45.63 -34.58
CA GLN A 40 11.21 -46.34 -33.74
C GLN A 40 11.92 -47.36 -32.84
N ARG A 41 11.67 -47.31 -31.53
CA ARG A 41 11.95 -48.42 -30.61
C ARG A 41 10.67 -49.22 -30.41
N ALA A 42 10.66 -50.44 -30.96
CA ALA A 42 9.77 -51.50 -30.57
C ALA A 42 10.10 -52.01 -29.14
N PRO A 43 9.13 -52.55 -28.39
CA PRO A 43 9.40 -53.17 -27.09
C PRO A 43 10.05 -54.56 -27.28
N SER A 44 11.29 -54.68 -26.79
CA SER A 44 12.01 -55.94 -26.68
C SER A 44 11.45 -56.79 -25.54
N SER A 45 10.92 -57.97 -25.88
CA SER A 45 10.66 -59.03 -24.92
C SER A 45 11.98 -59.46 -24.28
N SER A 46 12.06 -59.43 -22.96
CA SER A 46 13.06 -60.19 -22.22
C SER A 46 12.40 -60.86 -21.03
N ASN A 47 12.19 -62.17 -21.20
CA ASN A 47 12.13 -63.12 -20.10
C ASN A 47 13.48 -63.04 -19.35
N PRO A 48 13.44 -63.22 -18.02
CA PRO A 48 14.31 -64.24 -17.46
C PRO A 48 13.56 -65.17 -16.52
N ASN A 49 13.71 -66.44 -16.86
CA ASN A 49 13.54 -67.60 -16.03
C ASN A 49 14.39 -67.44 -14.75
N GLY A 50 13.78 -67.63 -13.58
CA GLY A 50 14.44 -67.58 -12.29
C GLY A 50 13.63 -68.35 -11.26
N ASN A 51 13.91 -69.64 -11.18
CA ASN A 51 13.50 -70.53 -10.09
C ASN A 51 13.81 -69.88 -8.74
N ASP A 52 12.84 -69.90 -7.82
CA ASP A 52 13.06 -70.33 -6.43
C ASP A 52 11.71 -70.48 -5.72
N ALA A 53 11.38 -71.74 -5.40
CA ALA A 53 10.40 -72.13 -4.38
C ALA A 53 11.02 -71.87 -2.98
N PRO A 54 10.25 -71.62 -1.90
CA PRO A 54 9.45 -72.68 -1.29
C PRO A 54 8.16 -72.21 -0.58
N GLY A 55 7.25 -73.14 -0.29
CA GLY A 55 6.28 -72.96 0.80
C GLY A 55 4.82 -73.27 0.47
N THR A 56 4.53 -74.52 0.10
CA THR A 56 3.16 -75.04 0.06
C THR A 56 2.63 -75.17 1.49
N GLN A 57 1.85 -74.19 1.96
CA GLN A 57 1.02 -74.34 3.16
C GLN A 57 -0.27 -75.09 2.83
N LYS A 58 -0.46 -76.17 3.57
CA LYS A 58 -1.59 -77.10 3.59
C LYS A 58 -2.86 -76.41 4.13
N PRO A 59 -4.01 -76.41 3.43
CA PRO A 59 -5.28 -76.03 4.03
C PRO A 59 -5.86 -77.21 4.84
N PRO A 60 -6.60 -76.93 5.94
CA PRO A 60 -7.14 -77.96 6.85
C PRO A 60 -8.38 -78.66 6.30
N ASP A 61 -8.55 -79.89 6.78
CA ASP A 61 -9.61 -80.86 6.47
C ASP A 61 -11.03 -80.29 6.58
N VAL A 62 -11.78 -80.40 5.47
CA VAL A 62 -13.24 -80.21 5.42
C VAL A 62 -13.88 -81.60 5.31
N PRO A 63 -14.87 -81.94 6.16
CA PRO A 63 -15.48 -83.28 6.18
C PRO A 63 -16.36 -83.55 4.95
N PRO A 64 -16.48 -84.82 4.51
CA PRO A 64 -17.24 -85.19 3.33
C PRO A 64 -18.75 -85.11 3.56
N SER A 65 -19.43 -84.41 2.65
CA SER A 65 -20.89 -84.31 2.58
C SER A 65 -21.48 -85.53 1.84
N PRO A 66 -22.45 -86.26 2.40
CA PRO A 66 -23.06 -87.41 1.75
C PRO A 66 -24.40 -87.02 1.09
N ASN A 67 -24.44 -87.02 -0.25
CA ASN A 67 -25.60 -87.42 -1.08
C ASN A 67 -25.42 -86.90 -2.51
N GLN A 68 -24.79 -87.70 -3.35
CA GLN A 68 -25.00 -87.62 -4.79
C GLN A 68 -25.85 -88.81 -5.21
N THR A 69 -27.14 -88.56 -5.34
CA THR A 69 -28.12 -89.47 -5.91
C THR A 69 -27.81 -89.63 -7.39
N ARG A 70 -27.26 -90.78 -7.73
CA ARG A 70 -26.88 -91.19 -9.08
C ARG A 70 -28.15 -91.52 -9.87
N THR A 71 -28.73 -90.55 -10.57
CA THR A 71 -29.79 -90.79 -11.55
C THR A 71 -29.16 -91.20 -12.88
N ASN A 72 -29.11 -92.50 -13.14
CA ASN A 72 -28.79 -93.05 -14.46
C ASN A 72 -29.97 -92.75 -15.41
N GLY A 73 -29.91 -91.60 -16.09
CA GLY A 73 -30.80 -91.27 -17.20
C GLY A 73 -30.25 -91.87 -18.48
N ALA A 74 -30.96 -92.85 -19.05
CA ALA A 74 -30.65 -93.43 -20.35
C ALA A 74 -30.69 -92.35 -21.44
N THR A 75 -29.54 -92.10 -22.07
CA THR A 75 -29.38 -91.24 -23.24
C THR A 75 -30.19 -91.84 -24.39
N ARG A 76 -31.37 -91.29 -24.62
CA ARG A 76 -32.21 -91.61 -25.76
C ARG A 76 -31.63 -90.85 -26.95
N ASP A 77 -31.23 -91.55 -28.01
CA ASP A 77 -30.75 -90.90 -29.23
C ASP A 77 -31.82 -89.93 -29.74
N PRO A 78 -31.47 -88.66 -29.99
CA PRO A 78 -32.42 -87.65 -30.43
C PRO A 78 -32.99 -88.07 -31.78
N ARG A 79 -34.31 -87.90 -31.93
CA ARG A 79 -34.96 -88.18 -33.22
C ARG A 79 -34.40 -87.19 -34.26
N PRO A 80 -34.17 -87.63 -35.52
CA PRO A 80 -33.57 -86.79 -36.55
C PRO A 80 -34.31 -85.45 -36.79
N GLU A 81 -35.60 -85.34 -36.51
CA GLU A 81 -36.34 -84.07 -36.55
C GLU A 81 -35.90 -83.06 -35.49
N GLU A 82 -35.51 -83.50 -34.29
CA GLU A 82 -35.06 -82.61 -33.20
C GLU A 82 -33.68 -82.00 -33.52
N ALA A 83 -32.85 -82.70 -34.30
CA ALA A 83 -31.57 -82.20 -34.75
C ALA A 83 -31.71 -81.05 -35.77
N ASP A 84 -32.70 -81.16 -36.67
CA ASP A 84 -32.99 -80.11 -37.66
C ASP A 84 -33.59 -78.86 -37.01
N ASP A 85 -34.46 -79.02 -36.02
CA ASP A 85 -35.02 -77.89 -35.25
C ASP A 85 -33.95 -77.22 -34.37
N ALA A 86 -33.04 -77.98 -33.77
CA ALA A 86 -31.90 -77.44 -33.04
C ALA A 86 -30.97 -76.64 -33.97
N ALA A 87 -30.73 -77.12 -35.20
CA ALA A 87 -29.92 -76.40 -36.18
C ALA A 87 -30.59 -75.08 -36.63
N ARG A 88 -31.92 -75.07 -36.79
CA ARG A 88 -32.69 -73.84 -37.11
C ARG A 88 -32.65 -72.83 -35.97
N LEU A 89 -32.80 -73.29 -34.72
CA LEU A 89 -32.70 -72.43 -33.53
C LEU A 89 -31.28 -71.87 -33.36
N ALA A 90 -30.24 -72.68 -33.58
CA ALA A 90 -28.86 -72.21 -33.55
C ALA A 90 -28.59 -71.14 -34.61
N LYS A 91 -29.13 -71.31 -35.82
CA LYS A 91 -29.02 -70.31 -36.89
C LYS A 91 -29.75 -69.01 -36.54
N LEU A 92 -30.96 -69.09 -36.00
CA LEU A 92 -31.70 -67.90 -35.54
C LEU A 92 -31.00 -67.19 -34.37
N ALA A 93 -30.39 -67.94 -33.46
CA ALA A 93 -29.61 -67.37 -32.37
C ALA A 93 -28.34 -66.67 -32.87
N GLN A 94 -27.66 -67.25 -33.87
CA GLN A 94 -26.52 -66.60 -34.51
C GLN A 94 -26.93 -65.32 -35.25
N GLU A 95 -28.02 -65.36 -36.03
CA GLU A 95 -28.54 -64.17 -36.71
C GLU A 95 -28.99 -63.08 -35.72
N ALA A 96 -29.54 -63.45 -34.56
CA ALA A 96 -29.88 -62.53 -33.49
C ALA A 96 -28.63 -61.89 -32.87
N ALA A 97 -27.60 -62.68 -32.56
CA ALA A 97 -26.33 -62.18 -32.05
C ALA A 97 -25.63 -61.22 -33.03
N GLU A 98 -25.62 -61.55 -34.32
CA GLU A 98 -25.06 -60.68 -35.37
C GLU A 98 -25.85 -59.37 -35.52
N ARG A 99 -27.17 -59.39 -35.31
CA ARG A 99 -27.98 -58.16 -35.28
C ARG A 99 -27.69 -57.30 -34.06
N GLU A 100 -27.57 -57.90 -32.88
CA GLU A 100 -27.19 -57.18 -31.66
C GLU A 100 -25.79 -56.56 -31.78
N GLU A 101 -24.82 -57.28 -32.37
CA GLU A 101 -23.49 -56.75 -32.62
C GLU A 101 -23.51 -55.54 -33.57
N ARG A 102 -24.31 -55.59 -34.65
CA ARG A 102 -24.46 -54.45 -35.56
C ARG A 102 -25.10 -53.24 -34.87
N ILE A 103 -26.14 -53.44 -34.06
CA ILE A 103 -26.76 -52.36 -33.28
C ILE A 103 -25.75 -51.74 -32.31
N ALA A 104 -24.92 -52.56 -31.66
CA ALA A 104 -23.86 -52.09 -30.77
C ALA A 104 -22.77 -51.28 -31.51
N GLN A 105 -22.36 -51.71 -32.70
CA GLN A 105 -21.40 -50.99 -33.54
C GLN A 105 -21.97 -49.65 -34.05
N ASP A 106 -23.23 -49.62 -34.47
CA ASP A 106 -23.93 -48.39 -34.89
C ASP A 106 -24.09 -47.42 -33.72
N ALA A 107 -24.42 -47.91 -32.52
CA ALA A 107 -24.49 -47.08 -31.32
C ALA A 107 -23.11 -46.50 -30.94
N LEU A 108 -22.04 -47.29 -31.03
CA LEU A 108 -20.68 -46.84 -30.73
C LEU A 108 -20.21 -45.76 -31.73
N THR A 109 -20.48 -45.94 -33.02
CA THR A 109 -20.12 -44.96 -34.06
C THR A 109 -20.92 -43.67 -33.90
N SER A 110 -22.22 -43.76 -33.57
CA SER A 110 -23.05 -42.59 -33.24
C SER A 110 -22.51 -41.83 -32.03
N ALA A 111 -22.22 -42.53 -30.93
CA ALA A 111 -21.67 -41.92 -29.72
C ALA A 111 -20.29 -41.27 -29.96
N THR A 112 -19.45 -41.88 -30.80
CA THR A 112 -18.13 -41.31 -31.16
C THR A 112 -18.29 -40.00 -31.95
N ARG A 113 -19.28 -39.94 -32.85
CA ARG A 113 -19.58 -38.73 -33.62
C ARG A 113 -20.10 -37.61 -32.72
N GLU A 114 -21.06 -37.91 -31.84
CA GLU A 114 -21.59 -36.95 -30.85
C GLU A 114 -20.48 -36.40 -29.94
N TYR A 115 -19.57 -37.25 -29.47
CA TYR A 115 -18.42 -36.82 -28.67
C TYR A 115 -17.48 -35.90 -29.45
N SER A 116 -17.22 -36.19 -30.72
CA SER A 116 -16.39 -35.33 -31.58
C SER A 116 -17.04 -33.97 -31.82
N ASP A 117 -18.35 -33.94 -32.06
CA ASP A 117 -19.12 -32.71 -32.27
C ASP A 117 -19.16 -31.86 -30.99
N ALA A 118 -19.37 -32.49 -29.82
CA ALA A 118 -19.31 -31.81 -28.52
C ALA A 118 -17.92 -31.23 -28.25
N ARG A 119 -16.85 -31.96 -28.58
CA ARG A 119 -15.47 -31.46 -28.46
C ARG A 119 -15.19 -30.30 -29.41
N GLY A 120 -15.73 -30.33 -30.63
CA GLY A 120 -15.68 -29.22 -31.57
C GLY A 120 -16.40 -27.97 -31.06
N ALA A 121 -17.59 -28.14 -30.48
CA ALA A 121 -18.34 -27.07 -29.85
C ALA A 121 -17.59 -26.46 -28.66
N GLN A 122 -16.94 -27.29 -27.84
CA GLN A 122 -16.10 -26.82 -26.72
C GLN A 122 -14.89 -26.03 -27.22
N ALA A 123 -14.16 -26.53 -28.23
CA ALA A 123 -13.03 -25.80 -28.81
C ALA A 123 -13.45 -24.44 -29.42
N SER A 124 -14.65 -24.38 -30.03
CA SER A 124 -15.23 -23.13 -30.53
C SER A 124 -15.57 -22.15 -29.40
N ALA A 125 -16.12 -22.65 -28.29
CA ALA A 125 -16.40 -21.84 -27.10
C ALA A 125 -15.12 -21.30 -26.47
N ASP A 126 -14.09 -22.13 -26.32
CA ASP A 126 -12.79 -21.72 -25.80
C ASP A 126 -12.14 -20.63 -26.68
N ALA A 127 -12.21 -20.78 -28.01
CA ALA A 127 -11.73 -19.77 -28.95
C ALA A 127 -12.51 -18.44 -28.85
N ALA A 128 -13.83 -18.50 -28.61
CA ALA A 128 -14.65 -17.31 -28.40
C ALA A 128 -14.30 -16.59 -27.09
N VAL A 129 -13.97 -17.32 -26.03
CA VAL A 129 -13.49 -16.75 -24.75
C VAL A 129 -12.13 -16.07 -24.95
N GLU A 130 -11.18 -16.72 -25.61
CA GLU A 130 -9.87 -16.10 -25.91
C GLU A 130 -10.01 -14.80 -26.72
N GLU A 131 -10.90 -14.78 -27.72
CA GLU A 131 -11.13 -13.57 -28.50
C GLU A 131 -11.81 -12.46 -27.68
N ALA A 132 -12.76 -12.81 -26.81
CA ALA A 132 -13.38 -11.85 -25.89
C ALA A 132 -12.34 -11.25 -24.92
N GLU A 133 -11.40 -12.06 -24.41
CA GLU A 133 -10.30 -11.57 -23.57
C GLU A 133 -9.37 -10.62 -24.33
N ARG A 134 -9.03 -10.92 -25.59
CA ARG A 134 -8.24 -10.01 -26.44
C ARG A 134 -8.96 -8.67 -26.65
N VAL A 135 -10.25 -8.69 -26.94
CA VAL A 135 -11.07 -7.48 -27.11
C VAL A 135 -11.11 -6.66 -25.81
N LEU A 136 -11.28 -7.32 -24.66
CA LEU A 136 -11.27 -6.66 -23.36
C LEU A 136 -9.91 -6.02 -23.03
N LEU A 137 -8.81 -6.72 -23.32
CA LEU A 137 -7.45 -6.18 -23.15
C LEU A 137 -7.20 -4.97 -24.05
N ALA A 138 -7.59 -5.04 -25.34
CA ALA A 138 -7.48 -3.92 -26.26
C ALA A 138 -8.33 -2.72 -25.82
N ALA A 139 -9.52 -2.94 -25.27
CA ALA A 139 -10.36 -1.88 -24.71
C ALA A 139 -9.70 -1.21 -23.49
N LYS A 140 -9.14 -2.00 -22.57
CA LYS A 140 -8.37 -1.49 -21.42
C LYS A 140 -7.15 -0.69 -21.86
N GLU A 141 -6.42 -1.14 -22.87
CA GLU A 141 -5.27 -0.40 -23.42
C GLU A 141 -5.70 0.95 -23.99
N ARG A 142 -6.81 1.00 -24.76
CA ARG A 142 -7.37 2.27 -25.27
C ARG A 142 -7.75 3.23 -24.14
N GLN A 143 -8.33 2.72 -23.05
CA GLN A 143 -8.63 3.53 -21.86
C GLN A 143 -7.36 4.08 -21.22
N LEU A 144 -6.32 3.25 -21.02
CA LEU A 144 -5.04 3.70 -20.49
C LEU A 144 -4.39 4.77 -21.37
N GLN A 145 -4.42 4.59 -22.70
CA GLN A 145 -3.92 5.59 -23.64
C GLN A 145 -4.72 6.90 -23.57
N ALA A 146 -6.04 6.84 -23.36
CA ALA A 146 -6.88 8.04 -23.17
C ALA A 146 -6.52 8.79 -21.88
N VAL A 147 -6.36 8.08 -20.76
CA VAL A 147 -5.89 8.66 -19.48
C VAL A 147 -4.51 9.30 -19.66
N HIS A 148 -3.59 8.63 -20.35
CA HIS A 148 -2.25 9.16 -20.60
C HIS A 148 -2.30 10.48 -21.40
N ARG A 149 -3.17 10.59 -22.41
CA ARG A 149 -3.37 11.85 -23.16
C ARG A 149 -3.92 12.96 -22.28
N VAL A 150 -4.84 12.67 -21.36
CA VAL A 150 -5.37 13.65 -20.40
C VAL A 150 -4.26 14.16 -19.48
N ILE A 151 -3.45 13.26 -18.93
CA ILE A 151 -2.31 13.62 -18.07
C ILE A 151 -1.33 14.53 -18.82
N GLN A 152 -0.92 14.15 -20.04
CA GLN A 152 -0.04 14.99 -20.87
C GLN A 152 -0.66 16.36 -21.17
N GLY A 153 -1.98 16.43 -21.38
CA GLY A 153 -2.71 17.68 -21.57
C GLY A 153 -2.65 18.58 -20.33
N LEU A 154 -2.83 18.00 -19.14
CA LEU A 154 -2.73 18.72 -17.86
C LEU A 154 -1.32 19.21 -17.59
N GLU A 155 -0.29 18.39 -17.86
CA GLU A 155 1.11 18.79 -17.73
C GLU A 155 1.47 19.97 -18.64
N LYS A 156 1.00 19.94 -19.90
CA LYS A 156 1.20 21.06 -20.84
C LYS A 156 0.50 22.34 -20.34
N LYS A 157 -0.73 22.23 -19.82
CA LYS A 157 -1.46 23.37 -19.24
C LYS A 157 -0.74 23.91 -18.01
N ASN A 158 -0.23 23.04 -17.13
CA ASN A 158 0.49 23.44 -15.93
C ASN A 158 1.81 24.15 -16.27
N LYS A 159 2.59 23.60 -17.23
CA LYS A 159 3.80 24.25 -17.76
C LYS A 159 3.49 25.62 -18.39
N ALA A 160 2.36 25.75 -19.11
CA ALA A 160 1.94 27.04 -19.66
C ALA A 160 1.58 28.05 -18.56
N ALA A 161 0.82 27.62 -17.54
CA ALA A 161 0.49 28.46 -16.39
C ALA A 161 1.73 28.87 -15.59
N GLU A 162 2.71 27.99 -15.45
CA GLU A 162 3.99 28.30 -14.80
C GLU A 162 4.78 29.35 -15.58
N ARG A 163 4.89 29.21 -16.90
CA ARG A 163 5.50 30.22 -17.78
C ARG A 163 4.79 31.57 -17.68
N GLU A 164 3.46 31.58 -17.56
CA GLU A 164 2.68 32.80 -17.38
C GLU A 164 2.95 33.45 -16.02
N ARG A 165 3.02 32.65 -14.94
CA ARG A 165 3.42 33.12 -13.60
C ARG A 165 4.84 33.70 -13.61
N ASP A 166 5.78 33.06 -14.30
CA ASP A 166 7.13 33.56 -14.49
C ASP A 166 7.19 34.86 -15.27
N ALA A 167 6.45 34.96 -16.38
CA ALA A 167 6.31 36.21 -17.13
C ALA A 167 5.71 37.32 -16.24
N GLY A 168 4.73 36.99 -15.40
CA GLY A 168 4.17 37.89 -14.40
C GLY A 168 5.20 38.34 -13.36
N ARG A 169 6.03 37.42 -12.85
CA ARG A 169 7.16 37.75 -11.93
C ARG A 169 8.15 38.69 -12.60
N ARG A 170 8.56 38.42 -13.84
CA ARG A 170 9.47 39.28 -14.60
C ARG A 170 8.90 40.67 -14.86
N ARG A 171 7.60 40.78 -15.20
CA ARG A 171 6.92 42.07 -15.36
C ARG A 171 6.94 42.88 -14.07
N ARG A 172 6.62 42.27 -12.93
CA ARG A 172 6.68 42.94 -11.62
C ARG A 172 8.10 43.38 -11.26
N ALA A 173 9.09 42.53 -11.50
CA ALA A 173 10.50 42.87 -11.27
C ALA A 173 10.95 44.06 -12.14
N ALA A 174 10.57 44.11 -13.42
CA ALA A 174 10.88 45.23 -14.31
C ALA A 174 10.22 46.55 -13.88
N VAL A 175 8.99 46.50 -13.35
CA VAL A 175 8.33 47.69 -12.79
C VAL A 175 9.07 48.19 -11.55
N LEU A 176 9.48 47.29 -10.65
CA LEU A 176 10.26 47.67 -9.46
C LEU A 176 11.61 48.28 -9.83
N ASP A 177 12.33 47.68 -10.78
CA ASP A 177 13.61 48.23 -11.29
C ASP A 177 13.42 49.62 -11.94
N ALA A 178 12.34 49.81 -12.70
CA ALA A 178 12.01 51.12 -13.28
C ALA A 178 11.66 52.17 -12.20
N GLN A 179 10.94 51.77 -11.15
CA GLN A 179 10.64 52.65 -10.01
C GLN A 179 11.91 53.02 -9.24
N GLU A 180 12.81 52.06 -9.01
CA GLU A 180 14.09 52.30 -8.36
C GLU A 180 14.97 53.24 -9.17
N LYS A 181 15.08 53.03 -10.50
CA LYS A 181 15.80 53.95 -11.41
C LYS A 181 15.21 55.35 -11.40
N LYS A 182 13.88 55.47 -11.38
CA LYS A 182 13.21 56.77 -11.27
C LYS A 182 13.52 57.46 -9.94
N ALA A 183 13.50 56.72 -8.83
CA ALA A 183 13.85 57.24 -7.51
C ALA A 183 15.31 57.72 -7.46
N ARG A 184 16.25 56.92 -7.99
CA ARG A 184 17.67 57.32 -8.10
C ARG A 184 17.87 58.56 -8.99
N ALA A 185 17.17 58.64 -10.12
CA ALA A 185 17.26 59.82 -10.99
C ALA A 185 16.69 61.07 -10.32
N GLU A 186 15.64 60.94 -9.51
CA GLU A 186 15.08 62.03 -8.72
C GLU A 186 16.02 62.47 -7.60
N GLU A 187 16.69 61.53 -6.94
CA GLU A 187 17.73 61.78 -5.93
C GLU A 187 18.92 62.54 -6.53
N VAL A 188 19.46 62.08 -7.67
CA VAL A 188 20.52 62.79 -8.41
C VAL A 188 20.09 64.21 -8.80
N ARG A 189 18.82 64.40 -9.15
CA ARG A 189 18.26 65.73 -9.50
C ARG A 189 18.14 66.65 -8.27
N ARG A 190 17.95 66.10 -7.07
CA ARG A 190 17.96 66.88 -5.82
C ARG A 190 19.38 67.31 -5.43
N ASP A 191 20.36 66.45 -5.68
CA ASP A 191 21.76 66.70 -5.33
C ASP A 191 22.52 67.54 -6.37
N THR A 192 21.95 67.79 -7.54
CA THR A 192 22.53 68.73 -8.50
C THR A 192 22.13 70.16 -8.12
N PRO A 193 23.05 70.99 -7.58
CA PRO A 193 22.73 72.37 -7.25
C PRO A 193 22.30 73.10 -8.53
N SER A 194 21.15 73.77 -8.46
CA SER A 194 20.63 74.58 -9.55
C SER A 194 21.62 75.70 -9.87
N SER A 195 22.46 75.45 -10.88
CA SER A 195 23.42 76.43 -11.36
C SER A 195 22.66 77.60 -12.02
N PRO A 196 22.97 78.85 -11.67
CA PRO A 196 22.21 80.01 -12.12
C PRO A 196 22.41 80.26 -13.62
N THR A 197 21.27 80.32 -14.30
CA THR A 197 20.94 81.01 -15.55
C THR A 197 22.08 81.82 -16.19
N ALA A 198 22.73 81.23 -17.21
CA ALA A 198 23.52 81.97 -18.19
C ALA A 198 22.72 82.09 -19.50
N GLY A 199 22.67 83.32 -20.03
CA GLY A 199 21.72 83.79 -21.03
C GLY A 199 21.93 83.32 -22.49
N PRO A 200 21.06 83.80 -23.40
CA PRO A 200 20.90 83.26 -24.75
C PRO A 200 21.73 84.04 -25.78
N TRP A 201 22.77 83.40 -26.30
CA TRP A 201 23.45 83.71 -27.56
C TRP A 201 23.80 82.33 -28.14
N GLY A 202 23.33 81.88 -29.31
CA GLY A 202 23.41 82.48 -30.63
C GLY A 202 24.35 81.60 -31.48
N SER A 203 23.95 81.30 -32.73
CA SER A 203 24.73 80.57 -33.78
C SER A 203 24.94 79.06 -33.52
N GLY A 204 24.49 78.12 -34.35
CA GLY A 204 24.48 78.08 -35.81
C GLY A 204 25.46 76.98 -36.26
N SER A 205 25.00 75.91 -36.90
CA SER A 205 25.72 75.31 -38.03
C SER A 205 24.93 74.19 -38.70
N ARG A 206 24.86 74.32 -40.03
CA ARG A 206 24.50 73.30 -41.01
C ARG A 206 25.43 72.08 -40.90
N GLY A 207 24.88 70.91 -41.15
CA GLY A 207 25.63 69.68 -41.38
C GLY A 207 24.80 68.72 -42.22
N THR A 208 24.80 68.96 -43.53
CA THR A 208 24.40 68.00 -44.56
C THR A 208 25.29 66.76 -44.48
N GLY A 209 24.68 65.59 -44.53
CA GLY A 209 25.35 64.29 -44.58
C GLY A 209 24.38 63.23 -45.07
N GLU A 210 24.05 63.31 -46.36
CA GLU A 210 23.73 62.13 -47.16
C GLU A 210 24.88 61.14 -47.00
N ASP A 211 24.59 59.88 -46.65
CA ASP A 211 25.09 58.76 -47.44
C ASP A 211 24.50 57.40 -47.02
N SER A 212 24.07 56.71 -48.07
CA SER A 212 24.16 55.26 -48.27
C SER A 212 23.22 54.31 -47.53
N ALA A 213 22.12 54.01 -48.23
CA ALA A 213 21.67 52.66 -48.59
C ALA A 213 21.83 51.54 -47.55
N ARG A 214 20.71 51.11 -46.96
CA ARG A 214 20.60 49.79 -46.33
C ARG A 214 19.29 49.10 -46.67
N GLU A 215 19.44 48.12 -47.56
CA GLU A 215 18.70 46.85 -47.69
C GLU A 215 17.23 46.83 -47.25
N LYS A 216 16.36 46.82 -48.27
CA LYS A 216 15.04 46.20 -48.19
C LYS A 216 15.21 44.69 -48.05
N GLY A 217 14.84 44.14 -46.90
CA GLY A 217 14.82 42.69 -46.68
C GLY A 217 13.97 42.29 -45.46
N GLY A 218 12.72 41.89 -45.73
CA GLY A 218 11.98 40.91 -44.94
C GLY A 218 11.35 41.37 -43.62
N GLU A 219 10.09 41.81 -43.67
CA GLU A 219 9.21 41.80 -42.50
C GLU A 219 8.50 40.42 -42.42
N PRO A 220 8.68 39.59 -41.37
CA PRO A 220 8.14 38.24 -41.36
C PRO A 220 6.66 38.19 -40.97
N GLU A 221 5.93 37.43 -41.77
CA GLU A 221 4.49 37.17 -41.88
C GLU A 221 3.76 36.57 -40.65
N TRP A 222 4.26 36.72 -39.41
CA TRP A 222 3.60 36.15 -38.22
C TRP A 222 2.70 37.14 -37.47
N ARG A 223 2.73 38.44 -37.80
CA ARG A 223 1.85 39.46 -37.18
C ARG A 223 0.43 39.52 -37.76
N ALA A 224 0.12 38.81 -38.84
CA ALA A 224 -1.22 38.80 -39.45
C ALA A 224 -2.22 37.83 -38.78
N ASN A 225 -1.78 36.89 -37.94
CA ASN A 225 -2.64 35.79 -37.46
C ASN A 225 -3.26 35.99 -36.06
N ALA A 226 -2.99 37.11 -35.38
CA ALA A 226 -3.39 37.31 -33.98
C ALA A 226 -4.73 38.06 -33.78
N ARG A 227 -5.37 38.60 -34.84
CA ARG A 227 -6.64 39.34 -34.71
C ARG A 227 -7.89 38.57 -35.16
N ARG A 228 -7.77 37.31 -35.61
CA ARG A 228 -8.89 36.56 -36.23
C ARG A 228 -9.50 35.44 -35.37
N ARG A 229 -9.14 35.30 -34.09
CA ARG A 229 -9.63 34.21 -33.21
C ARG A 229 -10.36 34.68 -31.94
N GLN A 230 -10.99 35.85 -31.97
CA GLN A 230 -11.87 36.34 -30.89
C GLN A 230 -13.33 36.59 -31.31
N ALA A 231 -13.79 36.09 -32.47
CA ALA A 231 -15.21 36.19 -32.81
C ALA A 231 -15.70 34.92 -33.49
N SER A 232 -16.81 34.37 -32.96
CA SER A 232 -17.54 33.19 -33.44
C SER A 232 -16.91 31.85 -33.02
N THR A 233 -17.48 31.05 -32.12
CA THR A 233 -18.89 30.67 -32.01
C THR A 233 -19.32 30.52 -30.54
N LYS A 234 -20.30 31.33 -30.15
CA LYS A 234 -21.35 30.95 -29.20
C LYS A 234 -22.27 29.98 -29.95
N GLU A 235 -22.46 28.77 -29.42
CA GLU A 235 -23.70 27.99 -29.49
C GLU A 235 -23.40 26.61 -28.87
N ASN A 236 -23.76 26.44 -27.60
CA ASN A 236 -24.48 25.27 -27.13
C ASN A 236 -24.90 25.50 -25.68
N MET A 237 -26.17 25.87 -25.55
CA MET A 237 -26.93 25.70 -24.32
C MET A 237 -27.28 24.22 -24.17
N SER A 238 -27.05 23.65 -22.99
CA SER A 238 -28.09 22.85 -22.35
C SER A 238 -27.85 22.79 -20.84
N PRO A 239 -28.86 23.09 -20.01
CA PRO A 239 -28.81 22.97 -18.55
C PRO A 239 -29.47 21.66 -18.10
N LEU A 240 -28.81 20.88 -17.24
CA LEU A 240 -29.48 19.82 -16.49
C LEU A 240 -28.70 19.48 -15.21
N GLU A 241 -28.81 20.35 -14.21
CA GLU A 241 -28.62 19.98 -12.81
C GLU A 241 -29.61 20.77 -11.96
N GLU A 242 -30.69 20.10 -11.55
CA GLU A 242 -31.38 20.36 -10.29
C GLU A 242 -32.26 19.16 -9.96
N THR A 243 -31.89 18.37 -8.95
CA THR A 243 -32.65 18.35 -7.69
C THR A 243 -32.07 17.34 -6.70
N PHE A 244 -31.85 17.88 -5.51
CA PHE A 244 -31.55 17.22 -4.26
C PHE A 244 -32.63 16.20 -3.86
N GLY A 245 -32.21 15.11 -3.22
CA GLY A 245 -33.08 14.34 -2.35
C GLY A 245 -32.53 12.96 -2.00
N ASN A 246 -31.81 12.82 -0.89
CA ASN A 246 -32.40 12.08 0.24
C ASN A 246 -31.60 12.17 1.54
N ARG A 247 -32.35 12.49 2.59
CA ARG A 247 -32.01 12.28 4.00
C ARG A 247 -31.92 10.79 4.27
N GLY A 248 -30.90 10.38 5.03
CA GLY A 248 -30.86 9.09 5.71
C GLY A 248 -30.44 9.31 7.16
N HIS A 249 -31.44 9.54 8.01
CA HIS A 249 -31.34 9.68 9.45
C HIS A 249 -31.65 8.34 10.11
N TRP A 250 -30.64 7.72 10.75
CA TRP A 250 -30.74 6.72 11.84
C TRP A 250 -29.36 6.80 12.55
N GLY A 251 -29.17 7.07 13.85
CA GLY A 251 -30.04 6.93 15.01
C GLY A 251 -29.66 5.66 15.78
N TRP A 252 -29.13 5.82 17.01
CA TRP A 252 -28.87 4.80 18.04
C TRP A 252 -27.65 3.87 17.80
N GLY A 253 -26.78 3.52 18.75
CA GLY A 253 -26.71 3.79 20.18
C GLY A 253 -25.47 3.07 20.77
N PHE A 254 -24.89 3.70 21.79
CA PHE A 254 -24.42 3.10 23.05
C PHE A 254 -24.15 1.57 23.10
N GLN A 255 -22.89 1.14 23.27
CA GLN A 255 -22.53 0.23 24.38
C GLN A 255 -21.02 0.18 24.65
N GLN A 256 -20.68 0.42 25.92
CA GLN A 256 -19.40 0.15 26.54
C GLN A 256 -19.14 -1.37 26.58
N ASN A 257 -17.88 -1.76 26.37
CA ASN A 257 -17.18 -2.93 26.94
C ASN A 257 -15.71 -2.77 26.48
N GLY A 258 -14.71 -2.47 27.30
CA GLY A 258 -14.55 -2.77 28.72
C GLY A 258 -13.92 -4.15 28.91
N THR A 259 -12.67 -4.35 28.48
CA THR A 259 -11.69 -5.21 29.17
C THR A 259 -10.28 -4.82 28.74
N ASP A 260 -9.73 -3.90 29.54
CA ASP A 260 -8.31 -3.64 29.74
C ASP A 260 -7.87 -4.54 30.89
N TRP A 261 -6.94 -5.47 30.66
CA TRP A 261 -6.23 -6.21 31.71
C TRP A 261 -4.83 -6.64 31.23
N ARG A 262 -3.83 -5.93 31.77
CA ARG A 262 -2.48 -6.38 32.21
C ARG A 262 -1.26 -5.97 31.36
N ASP A 263 -0.35 -5.35 32.13
CA ASP A 263 1.10 -5.17 31.99
C ASP A 263 1.58 -4.01 31.07
N ASN A 264 2.05 -2.87 31.60
CA ASN A 264 3.21 -2.76 32.48
C ASN A 264 3.12 -1.63 33.52
N ALA A 265 3.22 -2.04 34.79
CA ALA A 265 3.68 -1.24 35.90
C ALA A 265 5.22 -1.11 35.88
N TRP A 266 5.77 -0.23 36.74
CA TRP A 266 7.18 0.19 36.93
C TRP A 266 7.58 1.41 36.06
N HIS A 267 7.59 2.65 36.55
CA HIS A 267 8.27 3.14 37.75
C HIS A 267 7.47 4.20 38.52
N ARG A 268 7.40 3.98 39.84
CA ARG A 268 6.89 4.91 40.86
C ARG A 268 7.99 5.13 41.89
N SER A 269 8.54 6.34 41.98
CA SER A 269 9.03 6.92 43.26
C SER A 269 9.37 8.40 43.01
N LYS A 270 8.52 9.31 43.48
CA LYS A 270 8.71 10.12 44.71
C LYS A 270 9.56 11.37 44.50
N GLY A 271 8.88 12.50 44.46
CA GLY A 271 9.37 13.84 44.76
C GLY A 271 8.16 14.78 44.78
N LYS A 272 7.51 15.01 45.94
CA LYS A 272 7.77 16.14 46.86
C LYS A 272 7.70 17.48 46.10
N SER A 273 6.60 18.22 46.19
CA SER A 273 6.17 19.09 47.30
C SER A 273 6.43 20.53 46.89
N GLU A 274 5.40 21.36 47.00
CA GLU A 274 5.46 22.83 47.08
C GLU A 274 5.99 23.51 45.78
N GLU A 275 5.33 24.51 45.20
CA GLU A 275 5.02 25.78 45.84
C GLU A 275 3.74 26.39 45.28
N ARG A 276 2.89 26.77 46.22
CA ARG A 276 1.79 27.70 46.10
C ARG A 276 2.32 28.97 46.79
N SER A 277 2.50 30.06 46.06
CA SER A 277 2.87 31.37 46.62
C SER A 277 2.32 32.42 45.65
N SER A 278 1.19 33.10 45.88
CA SER A 278 0.86 34.02 46.98
C SER A 278 1.95 35.04 47.25
N ASN A 279 1.89 36.18 46.58
CA ASN A 279 2.36 37.41 47.19
C ASN A 279 1.53 38.61 46.74
N GLY A 280 0.74 39.15 47.67
CA GLY A 280 0.36 40.55 47.69
C GLY A 280 1.28 41.32 48.63
N HIS A 281 1.55 42.59 48.33
CA HIS A 281 2.05 43.59 49.28
C HIS A 281 1.80 44.99 48.70
N GLN A 282 0.93 45.79 49.33
CA GLN A 282 1.24 46.87 50.31
C GLN A 282 1.96 48.06 49.64
N GLN A 283 1.31 49.21 49.49
CA GLN A 283 1.23 50.32 50.47
C GLN A 283 2.59 50.93 50.86
N THR A 284 2.84 52.15 50.35
CA THR A 284 3.54 53.30 50.96
C THR A 284 2.83 54.53 50.35
N SER A 285 2.20 55.51 51.01
CA SER A 285 2.42 56.30 52.24
C SER A 285 3.78 57.00 52.31
N THR A 286 3.72 58.33 52.47
CA THR A 286 4.70 59.36 52.90
C THR A 286 4.64 60.56 51.93
N ASN A 287 4.65 61.84 52.33
CA ASN A 287 4.52 62.52 53.62
C ASN A 287 4.56 64.05 53.34
N VAL A 288 3.96 64.83 54.24
CA VAL A 288 4.50 66.08 54.84
C VAL A 288 4.42 67.39 54.03
N ASP A 289 3.50 68.24 54.49
CA ASP A 289 3.70 69.60 55.05
C ASP A 289 4.72 70.56 54.43
N SER A 290 4.26 71.78 54.14
CA SER A 290 4.87 72.97 54.74
C SER A 290 3.88 74.14 54.71
N GLU A 291 3.39 74.46 55.91
CA GLU A 291 2.78 75.74 56.29
C GLU A 291 3.81 76.88 56.31
N GLY A 292 3.29 78.11 56.36
CA GLY A 292 4.01 79.34 56.72
C GLY A 292 3.74 80.47 55.72
N SER A 293 3.42 81.71 56.09
CA SER A 293 3.02 82.34 57.36
C SER A 293 2.71 83.82 57.05
N ASP A 294 1.87 84.45 57.88
CA ASP A 294 1.88 85.86 58.34
C ASP A 294 1.99 87.01 57.30
N GLU A 295 1.01 87.90 57.10
CA GLU A 295 0.24 88.74 58.02
C GLU A 295 1.09 89.78 58.81
N GLN A 296 1.21 91.03 58.30
CA GLN A 296 0.96 92.30 59.04
C GLN A 296 1.58 93.59 58.42
N ARG A 297 0.84 94.71 58.61
CA ARG A 297 1.16 96.17 58.58
C ARG A 297 0.81 96.92 57.28
N LYS A 298 -0.25 97.75 57.22
CA LYS A 298 -0.56 99.08 57.81
C LYS A 298 0.10 100.31 57.15
N ALA A 299 -0.79 101.08 56.51
CA ALA A 299 -0.97 102.54 56.56
C ALA A 299 -0.08 103.48 55.72
N GLY A 300 -0.76 104.19 54.81
CA GLY A 300 -0.51 105.60 54.51
C GLY A 300 0.15 105.86 53.16
N GLN A 301 -0.58 106.55 52.27
CA GLN A 301 -0.26 107.90 51.79
C GLN A 301 -0.87 108.14 50.40
N ASP A 302 -1.97 108.90 50.43
CA ASP A 302 -2.58 109.53 49.27
C ASP A 302 -1.61 110.59 48.71
N GLY A 303 -1.23 110.44 47.44
CA GLY A 303 -0.32 111.37 46.76
C GLY A 303 0.58 110.75 45.67
N GLU A 304 0.33 109.52 45.23
CA GLU A 304 1.22 108.75 44.33
C GLU A 304 0.50 108.23 43.06
N GLU A 305 -0.70 108.71 42.76
CA GLU A 305 -1.56 108.21 41.67
C GLU A 305 -1.07 108.61 40.26
N SER A 306 -0.28 109.68 40.13
CA SER A 306 0.24 110.17 38.84
C SER A 306 1.65 109.69 38.49
N ARG A 307 2.38 109.09 39.44
CA ARG A 307 3.66 108.40 39.19
C ARG A 307 3.46 106.88 39.08
N ARG A 308 2.44 106.34 39.76
CA ARG A 308 1.97 104.97 39.57
C ARG A 308 1.39 104.73 38.18
N GLU A 309 0.83 105.71 37.48
CA GLU A 309 0.41 105.48 36.08
C GLU A 309 1.59 105.33 35.10
N ASP A 310 2.72 106.00 35.35
CA ASP A 310 3.94 105.85 34.55
C ASP A 310 4.75 104.61 34.99
N GLU A 311 4.86 104.32 36.29
CA GLU A 311 5.42 103.05 36.79
C GLU A 311 4.56 101.85 36.43
N PHE A 312 3.24 101.96 36.42
CA PHE A 312 2.33 100.91 35.95
C PHE A 312 2.39 100.75 34.44
N ARG A 313 2.70 101.82 33.67
CA ARG A 313 3.01 101.70 32.24
C ARG A 313 4.35 101.05 31.99
N GLU A 314 5.39 101.40 32.73
CA GLU A 314 6.69 100.74 32.63
C GLU A 314 6.62 99.28 33.12
N GLU A 315 5.85 99.01 34.17
CA GLU A 315 5.59 97.67 34.70
C GLU A 315 4.67 96.88 33.75
N GLU A 316 3.70 97.50 33.09
CA GLU A 316 2.86 96.87 32.06
C GLU A 316 3.67 96.63 30.77
N GLU A 317 4.60 97.51 30.40
CA GLU A 317 5.54 97.30 29.30
C GLU A 317 6.58 96.22 29.61
N GLU A 318 7.12 96.19 30.84
CA GLU A 318 8.04 95.17 31.31
C GLU A 318 7.33 93.81 31.43
N ASN A 319 6.11 93.79 31.97
CA ASN A 319 5.26 92.61 32.01
C ASN A 319 4.83 92.19 30.59
N MET A 320 4.60 93.10 29.63
CA MET A 320 4.41 92.75 28.23
C MET A 320 5.67 92.14 27.61
N ARG A 321 6.87 92.65 27.94
CA ARG A 321 8.14 92.08 27.45
C ARG A 321 8.41 90.71 28.06
N GLU A 322 8.13 90.54 29.35
CA GLU A 322 8.21 89.26 30.04
C GLU A 322 7.15 88.27 29.53
N GLU A 323 5.94 88.73 29.23
CA GLU A 323 4.86 87.91 28.71
C GLU A 323 5.10 87.52 27.25
N VAL A 324 5.69 88.41 26.44
CA VAL A 324 6.21 88.07 25.11
C VAL A 324 7.35 87.05 25.23
N GLY A 325 8.27 87.21 26.19
CA GLY A 325 9.31 86.21 26.48
C GLY A 325 8.77 84.86 26.97
N ARG A 326 7.68 84.88 27.73
CA ARG A 326 6.97 83.67 28.19
C ARG A 326 6.23 82.99 27.04
N ARG A 327 5.62 83.76 26.15
CA ARG A 327 4.96 83.26 24.93
C ARG A 327 5.96 82.66 23.96
N THR A 328 7.12 83.27 23.73
CA THR A 328 8.15 82.68 22.86
C THR A 328 8.71 81.39 23.44
N ARG A 329 8.98 81.30 24.75
CA ARG A 329 9.38 80.04 25.41
C ARG A 329 8.31 78.96 25.36
N LEU A 330 7.03 79.33 25.50
CA LEU A 330 5.91 78.40 25.35
C LEU A 330 5.76 77.92 23.91
N GLU A 331 5.87 78.82 22.92
CA GLU A 331 5.84 78.46 21.51
C GLU A 331 7.02 77.57 21.10
N GLU A 332 8.21 77.83 21.61
CA GLU A 332 9.39 76.98 21.43
C GLU A 332 9.19 75.60 22.09
N SER A 333 8.61 75.56 23.29
CA SER A 333 8.26 74.31 23.99
C SER A 333 7.17 73.53 23.24
N ILE A 334 6.16 74.20 22.69
CA ILE A 334 5.09 73.59 21.88
C ILE A 334 5.66 73.05 20.56
N LYS A 335 6.51 73.82 19.87
CA LYS A 335 7.21 73.35 18.66
C LYS A 335 8.10 72.16 18.96
N LYS A 336 8.82 72.17 20.09
CA LYS A 336 9.66 71.05 20.55
C LYS A 336 8.84 69.81 20.91
N MET A 337 7.71 69.96 21.59
CA MET A 337 6.79 68.84 21.87
C MET A 337 6.16 68.28 20.60
N LYS A 338 5.81 69.13 19.63
CA LYS A 338 5.27 68.69 18.35
C LYS A 338 6.29 67.89 17.55
N LEU A 339 7.54 68.38 17.50
CA LEU A 339 8.66 67.68 16.87
C LEU A 339 8.93 66.32 17.54
N MET A 340 8.93 66.27 18.88
CA MET A 340 9.09 65.01 19.63
C MET A 340 7.97 64.01 19.34
N ARG A 341 6.71 64.45 19.22
CA ARG A 341 5.58 63.57 18.86
C ARG A 341 5.68 63.06 17.42
N GLU A 342 6.01 63.92 16.47
CA GLU A 342 6.21 63.52 15.07
C GLU A 342 7.36 62.52 14.94
N GLN A 343 8.45 62.72 15.69
CA GLN A 343 9.56 61.77 15.75
C GLN A 343 9.16 60.42 16.39
N GLU A 344 8.38 60.44 17.47
CA GLU A 344 7.86 59.21 18.10
C GLU A 344 6.89 58.44 17.18
N GLU A 345 6.06 59.14 16.41
CA GLU A 345 5.16 58.53 15.43
C GLU A 345 5.91 57.87 14.27
N LEU A 346 6.97 58.52 13.76
CA LEU A 346 7.86 57.93 12.76
C LEU A 346 8.55 56.68 13.30
N ASP A 347 9.09 56.74 14.52
CA ASP A 347 9.71 55.58 15.18
C ASP A 347 8.70 54.44 15.40
N ARG A 348 7.46 54.76 15.79
CA ARG A 348 6.39 53.77 15.96
C ARG A 348 6.02 53.10 14.63
N HIS A 349 5.91 53.89 13.56
CA HIS A 349 5.63 53.37 12.22
C HIS A 349 6.80 52.53 11.68
N GLU A 350 8.05 52.89 11.98
CA GLU A 350 9.21 52.09 11.60
C GLU A 350 9.26 50.76 12.35
N ARG A 351 8.97 50.78 13.66
CA ARG A 351 8.86 49.56 14.48
C ARG A 351 7.74 48.65 13.99
N GLN A 352 6.57 49.21 13.63
CA GLN A 352 5.47 48.42 13.05
C GLN A 352 5.88 47.75 11.73
N ARG A 353 6.55 48.50 10.83
CA ARG A 353 7.07 47.91 9.58
C ARG A 353 8.08 46.79 9.83
N LYS A 354 8.96 46.94 10.82
CA LYS A 354 9.93 45.89 11.19
C LYS A 354 9.22 44.63 11.72
N VAL A 355 8.25 44.79 12.62
CA VAL A 355 7.46 43.66 13.16
C VAL A 355 6.68 42.95 12.06
N GLU A 356 6.01 43.68 11.16
CA GLU A 356 5.29 43.08 10.03
C GLU A 356 6.23 42.31 9.09
N GLN A 357 7.43 42.85 8.82
CA GLN A 357 8.43 42.17 7.99
C GLN A 357 8.94 40.90 8.67
N GLU A 358 9.23 40.94 9.96
CA GLU A 358 9.66 39.77 10.74
C GLU A 358 8.56 38.69 10.82
N GLU A 359 7.30 39.09 11.04
CA GLU A 359 6.17 38.15 11.07
C GLU A 359 5.96 37.49 9.70
N LEU A 360 6.08 38.26 8.60
CA LEU A 360 6.01 37.71 7.25
C LEU A 360 7.15 36.73 6.95
N LEU A 361 8.36 37.00 7.42
CA LEU A 361 9.49 36.07 7.29
C LEU A 361 9.27 34.80 8.10
N LYS A 362 8.82 34.94 9.35
CA LYS A 362 8.51 33.80 10.23
C LYS A 362 7.38 32.94 9.67
N ARG A 363 6.34 33.56 9.08
CA ARG A 363 5.24 32.85 8.42
C ARG A 363 5.71 32.08 7.19
N LYS A 364 6.58 32.67 6.37
CA LYS A 364 7.17 31.99 5.20
C LYS A 364 8.07 30.82 5.59
N GLU A 365 8.85 30.97 6.66
CA GLU A 365 9.70 29.89 7.18
C GLU A 365 8.87 28.76 7.79
N ALA A 366 7.84 29.09 8.57
CA ALA A 366 6.88 28.11 9.09
C ALA A 366 6.15 27.38 7.95
N GLU A 367 5.78 28.08 6.87
CA GLU A 367 5.17 27.47 5.70
C GLU A 367 6.14 26.53 4.94
N ARG A 368 7.40 26.94 4.78
CA ARG A 368 8.44 26.12 4.14
C ARG A 368 8.69 24.84 4.95
N THR A 369 8.87 24.96 6.26
CA THR A 369 9.09 23.81 7.14
C THR A 369 7.88 22.88 7.20
N ALA A 370 6.66 23.41 7.23
CA ALA A 370 5.44 22.61 7.16
C ALA A 370 5.30 21.86 5.82
N ARG A 371 5.71 22.49 4.70
CA ARG A 371 5.72 21.86 3.38
C ARG A 371 6.74 20.72 3.29
N GLU A 372 7.96 20.96 3.76
CA GLU A 372 9.02 19.94 3.81
C GLU A 372 8.63 18.75 4.70
N ALA A 373 8.00 19.00 5.86
CA ALA A 373 7.51 17.93 6.73
C ALA A 373 6.42 17.08 6.06
N ARG A 374 5.47 17.71 5.36
CA ARG A 374 4.41 16.99 4.61
C ARG A 374 4.99 16.18 3.45
N GLU A 375 5.96 16.74 2.73
CA GLU A 375 6.63 16.04 1.64
C GLU A 375 7.43 14.83 2.14
N LYS A 376 8.14 14.98 3.27
CA LYS A 376 8.85 13.87 3.91
C LYS A 376 7.88 12.77 4.37
N GLN A 377 6.78 13.12 5.03
CA GLN A 377 5.74 12.14 5.43
C GLN A 377 5.13 11.42 4.21
N ALA A 378 4.84 12.15 3.14
CA ALA A 378 4.31 11.56 1.91
C ALA A 378 5.33 10.63 1.23
N GLN A 379 6.62 10.95 1.28
CA GLN A 379 7.70 10.09 0.78
C GLN A 379 7.85 8.82 1.63
N GLU A 380 7.86 8.96 2.95
CA GLU A 380 7.93 7.82 3.88
C GLU A 380 6.72 6.90 3.75
N GLU A 381 5.52 7.44 3.61
CA GLU A 381 4.31 6.65 3.37
C GLU A 381 4.34 5.94 2.02
N LYS A 382 4.78 6.63 0.95
CA LYS A 382 4.95 6.04 -0.37
C LYS A 382 5.99 4.91 -0.36
N GLU A 383 7.10 5.10 0.35
CA GLU A 383 8.12 4.08 0.51
C GLU A 383 7.59 2.88 1.30
N ARG A 384 6.87 3.11 2.41
CA ARG A 384 6.22 2.05 3.20
C ARG A 384 5.25 1.23 2.36
N LEU A 385 4.39 1.90 1.57
CA LEU A 385 3.44 1.23 0.67
C LEU A 385 4.16 0.44 -0.43
N ALA A 386 5.26 0.98 -0.98
CA ALA A 386 6.06 0.29 -1.99
C ALA A 386 6.75 -0.96 -1.42
N GLN A 387 7.31 -0.87 -0.20
CA GLN A 387 7.92 -2.00 0.50
C GLN A 387 6.88 -3.08 0.84
N GLU A 388 5.69 -2.70 1.31
CA GLU A 388 4.60 -3.66 1.57
C GLU A 388 4.10 -4.34 0.30
N ALA A 389 3.90 -3.58 -0.78
CA ALA A 389 3.54 -4.12 -2.09
C ALA A 389 4.60 -5.10 -2.61
N GLN A 390 5.88 -4.78 -2.45
CA GLN A 390 6.98 -5.66 -2.82
C GLN A 390 6.97 -6.94 -1.97
N ARG A 391 6.77 -6.82 -0.64
CA ARG A 391 6.68 -7.98 0.27
C ARG A 391 5.51 -8.89 -0.09
N ARG A 392 4.36 -8.30 -0.43
CA ARG A 392 3.18 -9.04 -0.89
C ARG A 392 3.43 -9.76 -2.21
N LYS A 393 4.05 -9.11 -3.18
CA LYS A 393 4.43 -9.74 -4.46
C LYS A 393 5.37 -10.93 -4.26
N THR A 394 6.42 -10.77 -3.44
CA THR A 394 7.35 -11.87 -3.15
C THR A 394 6.67 -13.03 -2.44
N TYR A 395 5.70 -12.74 -1.57
CA TYR A 395 4.89 -13.74 -0.89
C TYR A 395 3.98 -14.49 -1.88
N ASP A 396 3.25 -13.78 -2.74
CA ASP A 396 2.35 -14.40 -3.72
C ASP A 396 3.12 -15.33 -4.68
N GLU A 397 4.31 -14.93 -5.12
CA GLU A 397 5.21 -15.77 -5.91
C GLU A 397 5.67 -17.02 -5.14
N ALA A 398 5.99 -16.86 -3.85
CA ALA A 398 6.42 -17.98 -2.99
C ALA A 398 5.27 -18.96 -2.71
N VAL A 399 4.05 -18.47 -2.45
CA VAL A 399 2.83 -19.27 -2.31
C VAL A 399 2.54 -20.03 -3.59
N GLY A 400 2.67 -19.39 -4.76
CA GLY A 400 2.51 -20.05 -6.05
C GLY A 400 3.49 -21.20 -6.25
N ARG A 401 4.79 -20.99 -5.93
CA ARG A 401 5.81 -22.04 -5.99
C ARG A 401 5.51 -23.20 -5.04
N GLU A 402 5.14 -22.91 -3.81
CA GLU A 402 4.85 -23.96 -2.81
C GLU A 402 3.58 -24.74 -3.16
N THR A 403 2.54 -24.06 -3.64
CA THR A 403 1.30 -24.70 -4.11
C THR A 403 1.58 -25.62 -5.29
N PHE A 404 2.36 -25.16 -6.27
CA PHE A 404 2.76 -25.98 -7.41
C PHE A 404 3.58 -27.20 -6.97
N ARG A 405 4.53 -27.02 -6.03
CA ARG A 405 5.31 -28.13 -5.47
C ARG A 405 4.42 -29.18 -4.80
N CYS A 406 3.43 -28.74 -4.01
CA CYS A 406 2.45 -29.64 -3.38
C CYS A 406 1.59 -30.37 -4.43
N GLN A 407 1.17 -29.69 -5.50
CA GLN A 407 0.42 -30.31 -6.59
C GLN A 407 1.24 -31.36 -7.34
N ILE A 408 2.51 -31.06 -7.64
CA ILE A 408 3.41 -32.01 -8.31
C ILE A 408 3.62 -33.23 -7.43
N ARG A 409 3.91 -33.04 -6.13
CA ARG A 409 4.00 -34.14 -5.17
C ARG A 409 2.73 -34.98 -5.15
N ASP A 410 1.59 -34.33 -5.04
CA ASP A 410 0.31 -35.02 -4.90
C ASP A 410 -0.03 -35.83 -6.17
N ARG A 411 0.31 -35.28 -7.33
CA ARG A 411 0.17 -35.95 -8.63
C ARG A 411 1.15 -37.12 -8.80
N THR A 412 2.41 -36.99 -8.38
CA THR A 412 3.42 -38.03 -8.60
C THR A 412 3.27 -39.21 -7.64
N LEU A 413 2.94 -38.95 -6.36
CA LEU A 413 2.90 -40.00 -5.34
C LEU A 413 1.55 -40.72 -5.26
N TRP A 414 0.44 -40.04 -5.53
CA TRP A 414 -0.91 -40.62 -5.38
C TRP A 414 -1.74 -40.58 -6.67
N ASN A 415 -1.12 -40.25 -7.81
CA ASN A 415 -1.78 -40.15 -9.12
C ASN A 415 -3.05 -39.27 -9.08
N ILE A 416 -3.01 -38.21 -8.28
CA ILE A 416 -4.07 -37.21 -8.14
C ILE A 416 -4.10 -36.40 -9.45
N LEU A 417 -4.93 -36.83 -10.40
CA LEU A 417 -5.21 -36.08 -11.61
C LEU A 417 -6.29 -35.03 -11.33
N PRO A 418 -6.22 -33.81 -11.90
CA PRO A 418 -7.20 -32.75 -11.67
C PRO A 418 -8.57 -33.01 -12.32
N THR A 419 -8.87 -34.25 -12.68
CA THR A 419 -10.14 -34.62 -13.33
C THR A 419 -11.21 -34.92 -12.28
N PRO A 420 -12.47 -34.49 -12.49
CA PRO A 420 -13.58 -34.80 -11.56
C PRO A 420 -13.71 -36.29 -11.27
N SER A 421 -13.46 -37.15 -12.27
CA SER A 421 -13.50 -38.61 -12.12
C SER A 421 -12.41 -39.17 -11.20
N ALA A 422 -11.30 -38.47 -11.00
CA ALA A 422 -10.25 -38.92 -10.08
C ALA A 422 -10.72 -38.91 -8.61
N SER A 423 -11.72 -38.08 -8.28
CA SER A 423 -12.34 -38.10 -6.94
C SER A 423 -12.97 -39.45 -6.60
N LEU A 424 -13.46 -40.20 -7.60
CA LEU A 424 -14.04 -41.53 -7.42
C LEU A 424 -13.00 -42.61 -7.09
N LEU A 425 -11.73 -42.35 -7.43
CA LEU A 425 -10.61 -43.24 -7.12
C LEU A 425 -10.00 -42.95 -5.75
N TRP A 426 -10.46 -41.90 -5.06
CA TRP A 426 -9.96 -41.51 -3.76
C TRP A 426 -10.55 -42.42 -2.67
N THR A 427 -9.70 -43.27 -2.09
CA THR A 427 -10.09 -44.25 -1.06
C THR A 427 -9.54 -43.86 0.31
N ASP A 428 -10.15 -44.39 1.38
CA ASP A 428 -9.67 -44.25 2.76
C ASP A 428 -8.17 -44.57 2.86
N LYS A 429 -7.73 -45.68 2.26
CA LYS A 429 -6.32 -46.11 2.23
C LYS A 429 -5.40 -45.07 1.58
N LEU A 430 -5.80 -44.45 0.48
CA LEU A 430 -5.03 -43.39 -0.17
C LEU A 430 -4.94 -42.14 0.68
N SER A 431 -6.05 -41.76 1.35
CA SER A 431 -6.05 -40.61 2.27
C SER A 431 -5.11 -40.82 3.46
N ILE A 432 -5.08 -42.04 4.04
CA ILE A 432 -4.20 -42.42 5.15
C ILE A 432 -2.74 -42.41 4.69
N SER A 433 -2.45 -43.00 3.53
CA SER A 433 -1.11 -42.99 2.92
C SER A 433 -0.62 -41.57 2.64
N ARG A 434 -1.48 -40.71 2.08
CA ARG A 434 -1.17 -39.30 1.86
C ARG A 434 -0.86 -38.58 3.17
N PHE A 435 -1.71 -38.74 4.17
CA PHE A 435 -1.49 -38.13 5.48
C PHE A 435 -0.12 -38.50 6.05
N GLN A 436 0.31 -39.76 5.97
CA GLN A 436 1.63 -40.20 6.44
C GLN A 436 2.79 -39.58 5.64
N GLY A 437 2.68 -39.56 4.30
CA GLY A 437 3.70 -38.98 3.43
C GLY A 437 3.86 -37.47 3.66
N VAL A 438 2.76 -36.73 3.58
CA VAL A 438 2.73 -35.27 3.81
C VAL A 438 3.15 -34.93 5.24
N SER A 439 2.81 -35.76 6.22
CA SER A 439 3.22 -35.59 7.62
C SER A 439 4.74 -35.62 7.80
N THR A 440 5.41 -36.55 7.14
CA THR A 440 6.87 -36.71 7.25
C THR A 440 7.58 -35.51 6.62
N GLU A 441 7.09 -35.08 5.46
CA GLU A 441 7.59 -33.93 4.75
C GLU A 441 7.36 -32.62 5.54
N PHE A 442 6.15 -32.43 6.06
CA PHE A 442 5.79 -31.26 6.86
C PHE A 442 6.65 -31.10 8.12
N ASP A 443 7.07 -32.20 8.75
CA ASP A 443 7.99 -32.15 9.89
C ASP A 443 9.43 -31.80 9.48
N THR A 444 9.81 -32.12 8.25
CA THR A 444 11.17 -31.93 7.73
C THR A 444 11.36 -30.52 7.16
N ILE A 445 10.32 -29.95 6.55
CA ILE A 445 10.38 -28.63 5.92
C ILE A 445 10.58 -27.52 6.97
N LYS A 446 11.50 -26.60 6.68
CA LYS A 446 11.67 -25.34 7.39
C LYS A 446 10.94 -24.24 6.63
N PHE A 447 9.70 -23.95 7.03
CA PHE A 447 8.92 -22.89 6.42
C PHE A 447 9.54 -21.51 6.69
N CYS A 448 9.57 -20.67 5.66
CA CYS A 448 10.13 -19.32 5.67
C CYS A 448 9.45 -18.47 4.60
N ASP A 449 9.81 -17.19 4.47
CA ASP A 449 9.17 -16.28 3.50
C ASP A 449 9.30 -16.75 2.04
N SER A 450 10.36 -17.50 1.69
CA SER A 450 10.53 -18.07 0.35
C SER A 450 9.74 -19.37 0.11
N GLN A 451 9.30 -20.01 1.19
CA GLN A 451 8.52 -21.25 1.20
C GLN A 451 7.47 -21.15 2.32
N PRO A 452 6.42 -20.33 2.14
CA PRO A 452 5.42 -20.10 3.17
C PRO A 452 4.54 -21.33 3.37
N VAL A 453 3.93 -21.46 4.55
CA VAL A 453 2.94 -22.49 4.81
C VAL A 453 1.71 -22.26 3.94
N THR A 454 1.31 -23.27 3.17
CA THR A 454 0.07 -23.28 2.38
C THR A 454 -0.90 -24.33 2.93
N SER A 455 -2.20 -24.19 2.68
CA SER A 455 -3.20 -25.19 3.10
C SER A 455 -2.88 -26.59 2.57
N ALA A 456 -2.33 -26.72 1.36
CA ALA A 456 -1.94 -28.00 0.75
C ALA A 456 -0.66 -28.62 1.35
N SER A 457 0.18 -27.82 2.00
CA SER A 457 1.42 -28.28 2.65
C SER A 457 1.16 -28.95 4.01
N ILE A 458 0.03 -28.64 4.66
CA ILE A 458 -0.33 -29.19 5.97
C ILE A 458 -1.00 -30.57 5.80
N PRO A 459 -0.59 -31.59 6.58
CA PRO A 459 -1.15 -32.93 6.50
C PRO A 459 -2.52 -33.01 7.20
N TRP A 460 -3.57 -32.45 6.62
CA TRP A 460 -4.90 -32.50 7.22
C TRP A 460 -5.44 -33.95 7.32
N PRO A 461 -5.87 -34.42 8.51
CA PRO A 461 -6.41 -35.77 8.69
C PRO A 461 -7.87 -35.82 8.24
N VAL A 462 -8.13 -35.76 6.94
CA VAL A 462 -9.48 -35.80 6.34
C VAL A 462 -9.53 -36.85 5.22
N LEU A 463 -10.69 -37.49 5.05
CA LEU A 463 -10.92 -38.48 3.97
C LEU A 463 -11.18 -37.81 2.60
N GLN A 464 -11.46 -36.51 2.59
CA GLN A 464 -11.80 -35.77 1.38
C GLN A 464 -10.63 -35.70 0.38
N TYR A 465 -10.98 -35.60 -0.91
CA TYR A 465 -10.01 -35.52 -2.00
C TYR A 465 -9.22 -34.19 -1.95
N PRO A 466 -7.86 -34.20 -1.96
CA PRO A 466 -7.06 -33.03 -1.54
C PRO A 466 -7.31 -31.73 -2.30
N PRO A 467 -7.49 -31.72 -3.63
CA PRO A 467 -7.84 -30.50 -4.37
C PRO A 467 -9.19 -29.87 -3.97
N LEU A 468 -10.08 -30.63 -3.33
CA LEU A 468 -11.39 -30.15 -2.86
C LEU A 468 -11.39 -29.75 -1.39
N VAL A 469 -10.34 -30.09 -0.63
CA VAL A 469 -10.25 -29.76 0.79
C VAL A 469 -10.06 -28.26 0.95
N LYS A 470 -11.04 -27.60 1.55
CA LYS A 470 -10.90 -26.21 2.03
C LYS A 470 -10.60 -26.21 3.52
N VAL A 471 -10.03 -25.12 4.02
CA VAL A 471 -9.64 -25.01 5.43
C VAL A 471 -10.88 -24.98 6.33
N GLU A 472 -11.98 -24.43 5.81
CA GLU A 472 -13.28 -24.33 6.48
C GLU A 472 -13.98 -25.68 6.62
N ASP A 473 -13.68 -26.63 5.73
CA ASP A 473 -14.28 -27.97 5.73
C ASP A 473 -13.59 -28.90 6.75
N ILE A 474 -12.58 -28.40 7.47
CA ILE A 474 -11.86 -29.13 8.52
C ILE A 474 -12.65 -28.97 9.82
N ASP A 475 -13.65 -29.83 9.99
CA ASP A 475 -14.44 -29.92 11.21
C ASP A 475 -14.02 -31.12 12.08
N TRP A 476 -14.62 -31.22 13.26
CA TRP A 476 -14.36 -32.32 14.19
C TRP A 476 -14.73 -33.68 13.60
N SER A 477 -15.84 -33.75 12.86
CA SER A 477 -16.41 -34.98 12.30
C SER A 477 -15.50 -35.58 11.23
N ALA A 478 -14.96 -34.75 10.33
CA ALA A 478 -14.04 -35.16 9.28
C ALA A 478 -12.75 -35.79 9.87
N VAL A 479 -12.25 -35.22 10.97
CA VAL A 479 -11.07 -35.74 11.69
C VAL A 479 -11.38 -37.09 12.34
N GLU A 480 -12.52 -37.21 13.03
CA GLU A 480 -12.93 -38.48 13.65
C GLU A 480 -13.16 -39.59 12.61
N GLN A 481 -13.80 -39.27 11.48
CA GLN A 481 -14.02 -40.21 10.38
C GLN A 481 -12.69 -40.71 9.80
N PHE A 482 -11.72 -39.81 9.60
CA PHE A 482 -10.37 -40.19 9.16
C PHE A 482 -9.70 -41.16 10.13
N PHE A 483 -9.71 -40.88 11.43
CA PHE A 483 -9.08 -41.76 12.41
C PHE A 483 -9.88 -43.06 12.65
N ALA A 484 -11.19 -43.06 12.42
CA ALA A 484 -11.99 -44.28 12.43
C ALA A 484 -11.60 -45.18 11.24
N ALA A 485 -11.44 -44.62 10.05
CA ALA A 485 -10.93 -45.36 8.88
C ALA A 485 -9.51 -45.89 9.12
N ALA A 486 -8.60 -45.04 9.62
CA ALA A 486 -7.23 -45.44 9.95
C ALA A 486 -7.17 -46.58 10.98
N LYS A 487 -8.08 -46.61 11.96
CA LYS A 487 -8.16 -47.69 12.95
C LYS A 487 -8.60 -49.02 12.35
N ARG A 488 -9.39 -49.00 11.27
CA ARG A 488 -9.82 -50.22 10.55
C ARG A 488 -8.72 -50.76 9.66
N ASP A 489 -7.99 -49.89 8.99
CA ASP A 489 -7.00 -50.26 7.96
C ASP A 489 -5.59 -50.52 8.51
N LEU A 490 -5.24 -49.95 9.66
CA LEU A 490 -3.90 -50.09 10.25
C LEU A 490 -3.87 -51.06 11.43
N ILE A 491 -2.69 -51.64 11.66
CA ILE A 491 -2.43 -52.46 12.85
C ILE A 491 -2.47 -51.56 14.10
N ALA A 492 -2.91 -52.11 15.24
CA ALA A 492 -3.09 -51.34 16.48
C ALA A 492 -1.83 -50.54 16.91
N THR A 493 -0.63 -51.08 16.70
CA THR A 493 0.66 -50.43 17.00
C THR A 493 0.93 -49.24 16.07
N GLU A 494 0.68 -49.40 14.77
CA GLU A 494 0.85 -48.34 13.76
C GLU A 494 -0.17 -47.22 13.96
N TYR A 495 -1.43 -47.59 14.25
CA TYR A 495 -2.48 -46.63 14.59
C TYR A 495 -2.11 -45.80 15.83
N LYS A 496 -1.65 -46.45 16.91
CA LYS A 496 -1.18 -45.77 18.13
C LYS A 496 -0.05 -44.78 17.81
N ALA A 497 0.96 -45.21 17.05
CA ALA A 497 2.07 -44.36 16.63
C ALA A 497 1.62 -43.17 15.76
N MET A 498 0.65 -43.39 14.86
CA MET A 498 0.07 -42.34 14.02
C MET A 498 -0.64 -41.28 14.87
N VAL A 499 -1.52 -41.70 15.78
CA VAL A 499 -2.28 -40.79 16.66
C VAL A 499 -1.33 -39.98 17.54
N GLU A 500 -0.30 -40.61 18.13
CA GLU A 500 0.70 -39.90 18.93
C GLU A 500 1.48 -38.85 18.13
N LYS A 501 1.91 -39.19 16.91
CA LYS A 501 2.60 -38.25 16.02
C LYS A 501 1.70 -37.10 15.61
N ALA A 502 0.44 -37.40 15.25
CA ALA A 502 -0.54 -36.39 14.85
C ALA A 502 -0.85 -35.43 16.02
N HIS A 503 -1.07 -35.96 17.22
CA HIS A 503 -1.30 -35.15 18.43
C HIS A 503 -0.16 -34.17 18.70
N ARG A 504 1.11 -34.64 18.63
CA ARG A 504 2.28 -33.76 18.79
C ARG A 504 2.40 -32.74 17.67
N ARG A 505 2.06 -33.10 16.43
CA ARG A 505 2.20 -32.26 15.24
C ARG A 505 1.20 -31.12 15.22
N PHE A 506 -0.04 -31.38 15.60
CA PHE A 506 -1.12 -30.39 15.65
C PHE A 506 -1.20 -29.63 16.98
N HIS A 507 -0.25 -29.86 17.90
CA HIS A 507 -0.24 -29.14 19.16
C HIS A 507 0.00 -27.63 18.91
N PRO A 508 -0.82 -26.72 19.49
CA PRO A 508 -0.73 -25.29 19.22
C PRO A 508 0.64 -24.71 19.60
N ASP A 509 1.22 -25.18 20.71
CA ASP A 509 2.57 -24.79 21.12
C ASP A 509 3.63 -25.16 20.06
N LYS A 510 3.51 -26.33 19.42
CA LYS A 510 4.46 -26.78 18.39
C LYS A 510 4.37 -25.92 17.13
N TRP A 511 3.16 -25.47 16.76
CA TRP A 511 2.96 -24.57 15.63
C TRP A 511 3.55 -23.19 15.90
N ARG A 512 3.33 -22.66 17.10
CA ARG A 512 3.91 -21.38 17.56
C ARG A 512 5.44 -21.44 17.62
N SER A 513 6.00 -22.49 18.22
CA SER A 513 7.45 -22.66 18.34
C SER A 513 8.14 -22.80 16.98
N ARG A 514 7.45 -23.35 15.97
CA ARG A 514 7.96 -23.47 14.60
C ARG A 514 7.73 -22.21 13.76
N GLY A 515 7.00 -21.21 14.26
CA GLY A 515 6.70 -19.99 13.52
C GLY A 515 5.90 -20.22 12.23
N LEU A 516 5.14 -21.33 12.13
CA LEU A 516 4.47 -21.74 10.89
C LEU A 516 3.57 -20.64 10.33
N LEU A 517 2.74 -20.07 11.21
CA LEU A 517 1.74 -19.07 10.87
C LEU A 517 2.34 -17.67 10.60
N ILE A 518 3.58 -17.42 11.02
CA ILE A 518 4.27 -16.14 10.78
C ILE A 518 4.56 -15.97 9.29
N THR A 519 4.82 -17.07 8.58
CA THR A 519 5.11 -17.06 7.14
C THR A 519 3.90 -16.68 6.27
N VAL A 520 2.69 -16.72 6.82
CA VAL A 520 1.44 -16.39 6.12
C VAL A 520 1.20 -14.89 6.23
N VAL A 521 1.22 -14.16 5.11
CA VAL A 521 1.02 -12.70 5.09
C VAL A 521 -0.46 -12.31 5.23
N ASP A 522 -1.36 -13.13 4.71
CA ASP A 522 -2.81 -12.92 4.84
C ASP A 522 -3.29 -13.28 6.26
N GLU A 523 -3.69 -12.26 7.01
CA GLU A 523 -4.16 -12.40 8.39
C GLU A 523 -5.47 -13.20 8.51
N GLU A 524 -6.33 -13.16 7.49
CA GLU A 524 -7.58 -13.93 7.49
C GLU A 524 -7.30 -15.42 7.27
N LEU A 525 -6.45 -15.75 6.28
CA LEU A 525 -5.99 -17.12 6.07
C LEU A 525 -5.24 -17.65 7.29
N ARG A 526 -4.39 -16.83 7.92
CA ARG A 526 -3.67 -17.19 9.14
C ARG A 526 -4.63 -17.63 10.25
N LYS A 527 -5.67 -16.83 10.53
CA LYS A 527 -6.69 -17.14 11.54
C LYS A 527 -7.45 -18.42 11.22
N ARG A 528 -7.80 -18.64 9.93
CA ARG A 528 -8.47 -19.87 9.48
C ARG A 528 -7.58 -21.10 9.69
N LEU A 529 -6.29 -21.00 9.35
CA LEU A 529 -5.32 -22.09 9.56
C LEU A 529 -5.13 -22.41 11.05
N GLU A 530 -5.01 -21.38 11.90
CA GLU A 530 -4.91 -21.58 13.35
C GLU A 530 -6.16 -22.26 13.92
N ASN A 531 -7.35 -21.81 13.50
CA ASN A 531 -8.61 -22.40 13.94
C ASN A 531 -8.74 -23.87 13.51
N ALA A 532 -8.47 -24.19 12.25
CA ALA A 532 -8.47 -25.57 11.76
C ALA A 532 -7.45 -26.44 12.50
N GLY A 533 -6.24 -25.91 12.76
CA GLY A 533 -5.23 -26.58 13.57
C GLY A 533 -5.72 -26.89 14.99
N ASN A 534 -6.40 -25.94 15.64
CA ASN A 534 -7.00 -26.13 16.97
C ASN A 534 -8.12 -27.18 16.97
N ILE A 535 -9.00 -27.18 15.98
CA ILE A 535 -10.06 -28.18 15.83
C ILE A 535 -9.44 -29.59 15.73
N VAL A 536 -8.44 -29.75 14.85
CA VAL A 536 -7.73 -31.02 14.68
C VAL A 536 -7.04 -31.44 15.98
N ALA A 537 -6.37 -30.52 16.67
CA ALA A 537 -5.71 -30.81 17.95
C ALA A 537 -6.70 -31.35 18.99
N GLN A 538 -7.83 -30.66 19.17
CA GLN A 538 -8.86 -31.02 20.13
C GLN A 538 -9.53 -32.36 19.78
N ALA A 539 -9.82 -32.61 18.50
CA ALA A 539 -10.41 -33.86 18.03
C ALA A 539 -9.47 -35.07 18.24
N ILE A 540 -8.16 -34.87 18.13
CA ILE A 540 -7.17 -35.94 18.32
C ILE A 540 -6.94 -36.24 19.82
N THR A 541 -7.06 -35.27 20.72
CA THR A 541 -6.81 -35.45 22.16
C THR A 541 -7.53 -36.65 22.79
N PRO A 542 -8.85 -36.86 22.65
CA PRO A 542 -9.52 -38.03 23.22
C PRO A 542 -9.03 -39.35 22.60
N LEU A 543 -8.73 -39.37 21.30
CA LEU A 543 -8.20 -40.54 20.60
C LEU A 543 -6.81 -40.93 21.13
N TRP A 544 -5.98 -39.94 21.43
CA TRP A 544 -4.65 -40.12 22.00
C TRP A 544 -4.69 -40.62 23.45
N LEU A 545 -5.62 -40.12 24.27
CA LEU A 545 -5.83 -40.63 25.63
C LEU A 545 -6.28 -42.10 25.59
N ALA A 546 -7.20 -42.44 24.70
CA ALA A 546 -7.70 -43.80 24.52
C ALA A 546 -6.62 -44.78 23.98
N SER A 547 -5.69 -44.29 23.15
CA SER A 547 -4.58 -45.12 22.64
C SER A 547 -3.49 -45.36 23.68
N LYS A 548 -3.38 -44.52 24.71
CA LYS A 548 -2.47 -44.71 25.85
C LYS A 548 -2.96 -45.69 26.90
N SER A 549 -4.27 -45.78 27.11
CA SER A 549 -4.87 -46.69 28.10
C SER A 549 -4.89 -48.16 27.68
N ARG A 550 -4.61 -48.45 26.41
CA ARG A 550 -4.42 -49.79 25.85
C ARG A 550 -2.94 -50.06 25.63
#